data_AF-A0A975GGE0-F1
#
_entry.id   AF-A0A975GGE0-F1
#
_cell.length_a   1.000
_cell.length_b   1.000
_cell.length_c   1.000
_cell.angle_alpha   90.00
_cell.angle_beta   90.00
_cell.angle_gamma   90.00
#
_symmetry.space_group_name_H-M   'P 1'
#
loop_
_entity.id
_entity.type
_entity.pdbx_description
1 polymer ?
#
loop_
_entity_poly.entity_id
_entity_poly.type
_entity_poly.pdbx_seq_one_letter_code
_entity_poly.pdbx_strand_id
1 'polypeptide(L)'
;MKTLFIILIVCLYPFSLPAVDLEKAVEMLEAAGDFETAEPVAFKLVQEKKEHYYRIEFLRKYPRSEFAEIVYIQTWKDVKDSGSIPKLMSFIKAAPGGPNSLEALDRLFNLYRNENTILGYQEYIRAFPNSPQAVDALQGIFRLAFERAGSLAEKENSVPFFDEYIRTFPTFSPCGRSQSESPRYGVKIHHPEPYSFSMGNMFLGRQPQKKTIARNSKEYQTESSALLKGSIF
;
A
#
# COMPACT_ATOMS: atom_id res chain seq x y z
N MET A 1 -36.19 39.63 -19.86
CA MET A 1 -37.50 39.37 -19.23
C MET A 1 -37.70 37.93 -18.74
N LYS A 2 -37.11 36.89 -19.35
CA LYS A 2 -37.22 35.49 -18.85
C LYS A 2 -36.54 35.23 -17.49
N THR A 3 -35.55 36.04 -17.13
CA THR A 3 -34.80 35.95 -15.86
C THR A 3 -35.58 36.39 -14.62
N LEU A 4 -36.60 37.25 -14.77
CA LEU A 4 -37.41 37.73 -13.63
C LEU A 4 -38.51 36.74 -13.20
N PHE A 5 -38.93 35.83 -14.09
CA PHE A 5 -40.00 34.88 -13.79
C PHE A 5 -39.51 33.65 -13.01
N ILE A 6 -38.23 33.30 -13.13
CA ILE A 6 -37.63 32.16 -12.41
C ILE A 6 -37.41 32.53 -10.92
N ILE A 7 -37.17 33.80 -10.60
CA ILE A 7 -36.95 34.26 -9.22
C ILE A 7 -38.24 34.22 -8.40
N LEU A 8 -39.42 34.45 -9.00
CA LEU A 8 -40.70 34.49 -8.28
C LEU A 8 -41.21 33.10 -7.85
N ILE A 9 -40.86 32.05 -8.60
CA ILE A 9 -41.28 30.66 -8.28
C ILE A 9 -40.49 30.10 -7.09
N VAL A 10 -39.28 30.60 -6.83
CA VAL A 10 -38.42 30.16 -5.72
C VAL A 10 -38.90 30.70 -4.36
N CYS A 11 -39.65 31.81 -4.31
CA CYS A 11 -40.06 32.43 -3.03
C CYS A 11 -41.40 31.92 -2.47
N LEU A 12 -42.22 31.21 -3.24
CA LEU A 12 -43.61 30.89 -2.83
C LEU A 12 -43.83 29.43 -2.41
N TYR A 13 -42.82 28.57 -2.47
CA TYR A 13 -42.91 27.21 -1.96
C TYR A 13 -41.75 26.92 -1.00
N PRO A 14 -41.96 27.03 0.33
CA PRO A 14 -41.14 26.31 1.30
C PRO A 14 -41.48 24.81 1.24
N PHE A 15 -41.52 24.25 0.03
CA PHE A 15 -41.64 22.82 -0.14
C PHE A 15 -40.26 22.28 0.18
N SER A 16 -40.13 21.71 1.39
CA SER A 16 -39.00 20.91 1.79
C SER A 16 -38.83 19.81 0.77
N LEU A 17 -38.06 20.06 -0.29
CA LEU A 17 -37.74 19.05 -1.28
C LEU A 17 -37.09 17.91 -0.52
N PRO A 18 -37.50 16.65 -0.77
CA PRO A 18 -36.82 15.52 -0.15
C PRO A 18 -35.33 15.62 -0.48
N ALA A 19 -34.48 15.32 0.50
CA ALA A 19 -33.04 15.32 0.31
C ALA A 19 -32.71 14.50 -0.95
N VAL A 20 -32.09 15.16 -1.95
CA VAL A 20 -31.71 14.49 -3.18
C VAL A 20 -30.65 13.46 -2.84
N ASP A 21 -30.94 12.20 -3.10
CA ASP A 21 -29.98 11.12 -2.98
C ASP A 21 -28.91 11.27 -4.07
N LEU A 22 -27.77 11.85 -3.68
CA LEU A 22 -26.67 12.14 -4.60
C LEU A 22 -26.08 10.86 -5.20
N GLU A 23 -26.08 9.74 -4.48
CA GLU A 23 -25.56 8.46 -5.00
C GLU A 23 -26.43 7.98 -6.17
N LYS A 24 -27.75 7.98 -5.95
CA LYS A 24 -28.71 7.61 -7.00
C LYS A 24 -28.69 8.59 -8.17
N ALA A 25 -28.50 9.88 -7.92
CA ALA A 25 -28.39 10.88 -8.98
C ALA A 25 -27.16 10.63 -9.87
N VAL A 26 -25.99 10.35 -9.28
CA VAL A 26 -24.78 10.00 -10.02
C VAL A 26 -25.00 8.72 -10.83
N GLU A 27 -25.56 7.67 -10.23
CA GLU A 27 -25.84 6.41 -10.91
C GLU A 27 -26.77 6.59 -12.12
N MET A 28 -27.84 7.37 -11.98
CA MET A 28 -28.79 7.63 -13.07
C MET A 28 -28.14 8.42 -14.22
N LEU A 29 -27.30 9.40 -13.92
CA LEU A 29 -26.59 10.19 -14.93
C LEU A 29 -25.53 9.34 -15.66
N GLU A 30 -24.75 8.54 -14.92
CA GLU A 30 -23.78 7.60 -15.49
C GLU A 30 -24.47 6.55 -16.37
N ALA A 31 -25.62 6.01 -15.94
CA ALA A 31 -26.41 5.06 -16.72
C ALA A 31 -27.00 5.67 -17.99
N ALA A 32 -27.27 6.97 -17.98
CA ALA A 32 -27.68 7.73 -19.17
C ALA A 32 -26.50 8.10 -20.09
N GLY A 33 -25.25 7.86 -19.66
CA GLY A 33 -24.03 8.24 -20.38
C GLY A 33 -23.67 9.73 -20.25
N ASP A 34 -24.34 10.46 -19.37
CA ASP A 34 -24.12 11.90 -19.13
C ASP A 34 -23.03 12.11 -18.06
N PHE A 35 -21.80 11.75 -18.41
CA PHE A 35 -20.66 11.85 -17.50
C PHE A 35 -20.27 13.30 -17.18
N GLU A 36 -20.54 14.24 -18.10
CA GLU A 36 -20.27 15.67 -17.91
C GLU A 36 -21.12 16.24 -16.77
N THR A 37 -22.40 15.84 -16.68
CA THR A 37 -23.26 16.22 -15.57
C THR A 37 -23.04 15.36 -14.32
N ALA A 38 -22.67 14.07 -14.49
CA ALA A 38 -22.43 13.16 -13.36
C ALA A 38 -21.21 13.58 -12.53
N GLU A 39 -20.14 14.06 -13.16
CA GLU A 39 -18.87 14.42 -12.51
C GLU A 39 -19.02 15.43 -11.36
N PRO A 40 -19.60 16.63 -11.54
CA PRO A 40 -19.74 17.60 -10.45
C PRO A 40 -20.65 17.10 -9.33
N VAL A 41 -21.64 16.25 -9.64
CA VAL A 41 -22.50 15.61 -8.63
C VAL A 41 -21.70 14.57 -7.83
N ALA A 42 -20.88 13.77 -8.50
CA ALA A 42 -19.99 12.80 -7.87
C ALA A 42 -18.94 13.48 -6.99
N PHE A 43 -18.38 14.63 -7.43
CA PHE A 43 -17.47 15.41 -6.62
C PHE A 43 -18.17 15.98 -5.37
N LYS A 44 -19.40 16.48 -5.50
CA LYS A 44 -20.19 16.91 -4.34
C LYS A 44 -20.44 15.77 -3.35
N LEU A 45 -20.75 14.58 -3.84
CA LEU A 45 -20.89 13.37 -3.03
C LEU A 45 -19.60 13.05 -2.25
N VAL A 46 -18.43 13.16 -2.90
CA VAL A 46 -17.13 13.01 -2.25
C VAL A 46 -16.92 14.03 -1.12
N GLN A 47 -17.30 15.30 -1.33
CA GLN A 47 -17.18 16.35 -0.32
C GLN A 47 -18.14 16.15 0.86
N GLU A 48 -19.34 15.62 0.61
CA GLU A 48 -20.35 15.38 1.64
C GLU A 48 -20.03 14.17 2.51
N LYS A 49 -19.74 13.02 1.89
CA LYS A 49 -19.49 11.76 2.59
C LYS A 49 -18.11 11.72 3.24
N LYS A 50 -17.09 12.28 2.57
CA LYS A 50 -15.68 12.31 3.03
C LYS A 50 -15.07 10.93 3.30
N GLU A 51 -15.70 9.85 2.85
CA GLU A 51 -15.19 8.50 3.03
C GLU A 51 -14.19 8.13 1.94
N HIS A 52 -13.23 7.27 2.29
CA HIS A 52 -12.19 6.78 1.38
C HIS A 52 -12.77 6.13 0.12
N TYR A 53 -13.85 5.37 0.27
CA TYR A 53 -14.50 4.66 -0.84
C TYR A 53 -14.92 5.60 -1.98
N TYR A 54 -15.66 6.67 -1.67
CA TYR A 54 -16.14 7.61 -2.70
C TYR A 54 -14.99 8.32 -3.40
N ARG A 55 -13.90 8.65 -2.69
CA ARG A 55 -12.72 9.27 -3.31
C ARG A 55 -12.02 8.32 -4.28
N ILE A 56 -11.87 7.06 -3.90
CA ILE A 56 -11.28 6.03 -4.76
C ILE A 56 -12.14 5.80 -6.01
N GLU A 57 -13.46 5.69 -5.84
CA GLU A 57 -14.38 5.53 -6.97
C GLU A 57 -14.34 6.75 -7.90
N PHE A 58 -14.27 7.96 -7.34
CA PHE A 58 -14.13 9.18 -8.13
C PHE A 58 -12.86 9.17 -8.98
N LEU A 59 -11.69 8.87 -8.39
CA LEU A 59 -10.41 8.81 -9.11
C LEU A 59 -10.42 7.74 -10.21
N ARG A 60 -11.10 6.62 -9.97
CA ARG A 60 -11.21 5.51 -10.93
C ARG A 60 -12.09 5.87 -12.13
N LYS A 61 -13.24 6.51 -11.89
CA LYS A 61 -14.22 6.84 -12.94
C LYS A 61 -13.88 8.13 -13.68
N TYR A 62 -13.34 9.13 -12.98
CA TYR A 62 -13.10 10.47 -13.50
C TYR A 62 -11.61 10.89 -13.40
N PRO A 63 -10.65 10.10 -13.92
CA PRO A 63 -9.22 10.39 -13.75
C PRO A 63 -8.74 11.67 -14.47
N ARG A 64 -9.56 12.21 -15.39
CA ARG A 64 -9.29 13.44 -16.15
C ARG A 64 -10.13 14.64 -15.70
N SER A 65 -10.92 14.47 -14.64
CA SER A 65 -11.71 15.53 -14.04
C SER A 65 -10.83 16.70 -13.60
N GLU A 66 -11.33 17.93 -13.70
CA GLU A 66 -10.69 19.10 -13.09
C GLU A 66 -10.59 18.98 -11.55
N PHE A 67 -11.47 18.19 -10.94
CA PHE A 67 -11.46 17.90 -9.51
C PHE A 67 -10.56 16.71 -9.12
N ALA A 68 -10.05 15.95 -10.10
CA ALA A 68 -9.27 14.74 -9.83
C ALA A 68 -8.03 15.03 -8.98
N GLU A 69 -7.35 16.15 -9.23
CA GLU A 69 -6.17 16.55 -8.47
C GLU A 69 -6.51 16.83 -6.99
N ILE A 70 -7.61 17.55 -6.73
CA ILE A 70 -8.06 17.87 -5.36
C ILE A 70 -8.42 16.57 -4.62
N VAL A 71 -9.20 15.69 -5.26
CA VAL A 71 -9.58 14.40 -4.68
C VAL A 71 -8.33 13.54 -4.44
N TYR A 72 -7.36 13.55 -5.36
CA TYR A 72 -6.11 12.83 -5.23
C TYR A 72 -5.31 13.26 -4.00
N ILE A 73 -5.12 14.58 -3.82
CA ILE A 73 -4.39 15.14 -2.68
C ILE A 73 -5.09 14.78 -1.35
N GLN A 74 -6.41 14.92 -1.30
CA GLN A 74 -7.21 14.58 -0.11
C GLN A 74 -7.12 13.08 0.23
N THR A 75 -7.18 12.22 -0.79
CA THR A 75 -7.07 10.77 -0.63
C THR A 75 -5.69 10.36 -0.15
N TRP A 76 -4.65 10.94 -0.75
CA TRP A 76 -3.27 10.66 -0.35
C TRP A 76 -3.03 11.01 1.12
N LYS A 77 -3.52 12.18 1.57
CA LYS A 77 -3.44 12.59 2.97
C LYS A 77 -4.08 11.55 3.90
N ASP A 78 -5.33 11.14 3.62
CA ASP A 78 -6.04 10.14 4.42
C ASP A 78 -5.32 8.79 4.45
N VAL A 79 -4.85 8.31 3.29
CA VAL A 79 -4.15 7.04 3.16
C VAL A 79 -2.83 7.08 3.95
N LYS A 80 -2.05 8.16 3.81
CA LYS A 80 -0.78 8.37 4.49
C LYS A 80 -0.93 8.38 6.01
N ASP A 81 -1.97 9.04 6.52
CA ASP A 81 -2.25 9.14 7.95
C ASP A 81 -2.77 7.81 8.52
N SER A 82 -3.53 7.05 7.74
CA SER A 82 -4.11 5.77 8.19
C SER A 82 -3.11 4.63 8.31
N GLY A 83 -2.09 4.58 7.45
CA GLY A 83 -1.16 3.45 7.36
C GLY A 83 -1.82 2.08 7.09
N SER A 84 -3.03 2.06 6.52
CA SER A 84 -3.82 0.84 6.35
C SER A 84 -3.50 0.16 5.01
N ILE A 85 -3.19 -1.14 5.04
CA ILE A 85 -2.93 -1.97 3.85
C ILE A 85 -4.08 -1.85 2.82
N PRO A 86 -5.37 -2.09 3.17
CA PRO A 86 -6.48 -1.90 2.24
C PRO A 86 -6.57 -0.51 1.60
N LYS A 87 -6.33 0.56 2.38
CA LYS A 87 -6.39 1.94 1.88
C LYS A 87 -5.25 2.26 0.92
N LEU A 88 -4.02 1.86 1.26
CA LEU A 88 -2.85 2.00 0.39
C LEU A 88 -3.03 1.22 -0.91
N MET A 89 -3.48 -0.04 -0.82
CA MET A 89 -3.68 -0.88 -2.00
C MET A 89 -4.76 -0.31 -2.94
N SER A 90 -5.89 0.16 -2.41
CA SER A 90 -6.94 0.77 -3.23
C SER A 90 -6.48 2.09 -3.85
N PHE A 91 -5.71 2.92 -3.14
CA PHE A 91 -5.12 4.15 -3.68
C PHE A 91 -4.19 3.89 -4.86
N ILE A 92 -3.24 2.95 -4.73
CA ILE A 92 -2.29 2.61 -5.80
C ILE A 92 -3.03 2.09 -7.04
N LYS A 93 -4.08 1.29 -6.84
CA LYS A 93 -4.90 0.75 -7.93
C LYS A 93 -5.75 1.83 -8.63
N ALA A 94 -6.24 2.82 -7.89
CA ALA A 94 -7.08 3.88 -8.44
C ALA A 94 -6.28 4.93 -9.23
N ALA A 95 -5.03 5.17 -8.84
CA ALA A 95 -4.16 6.15 -9.48
C ALA A 95 -2.77 5.55 -9.80
N PRO A 96 -2.70 4.56 -10.72
CA PRO A 96 -1.41 3.98 -11.12
C PRO A 96 -0.58 5.07 -11.81
N GLY A 97 0.64 5.30 -11.32
CA GLY A 97 1.55 6.32 -11.86
C GLY A 97 1.32 7.76 -11.36
N GLY A 98 0.43 7.97 -10.40
CA GLY A 98 0.30 9.28 -9.73
C GLY A 98 1.59 9.69 -8.98
N PRO A 99 1.76 11.00 -8.67
CA PRO A 99 2.98 11.52 -8.05
C PRO A 99 3.42 10.82 -6.76
N ASN A 100 2.47 10.32 -5.96
CA ASN A 100 2.71 9.64 -4.69
C ASN A 100 2.64 8.10 -4.80
N SER A 101 2.48 7.52 -5.99
CA SER A 101 2.26 6.07 -6.13
C SER A 101 3.49 5.25 -5.74
N LEU A 102 4.70 5.77 -5.95
CA LEU A 102 5.94 5.13 -5.46
C LEU A 102 6.04 5.19 -3.93
N GLU A 103 5.78 6.35 -3.30
CA GLU A 103 5.78 6.44 -1.82
C GLU A 103 4.70 5.53 -1.21
N ALA A 104 3.53 5.42 -1.85
CA ALA A 104 2.48 4.51 -1.41
C ALA A 104 2.91 3.04 -1.52
N LEU A 105 3.58 2.64 -2.61
CA LEU A 105 4.12 1.29 -2.78
C LEU A 105 5.19 0.97 -1.73
N ASP A 106 6.10 1.91 -1.45
CA ASP A 106 7.13 1.76 -0.41
C ASP A 106 6.49 1.57 0.97
N ARG A 107 5.50 2.40 1.32
CA ARG A 107 4.77 2.28 2.59
C ARG A 107 4.07 0.94 2.70
N LEU A 108 3.38 0.53 1.64
CA LEU A 108 2.67 -0.76 1.60
C LEU A 108 3.64 -1.93 1.78
N PHE A 109 4.77 -1.92 1.07
CA PHE A 109 5.79 -2.96 1.23
C PHE A 109 6.35 -3.00 2.66
N ASN A 110 6.62 -1.85 3.27
CA ASN A 110 7.11 -1.79 4.65
C ASN A 110 6.10 -2.37 5.66
N LEU A 111 4.80 -2.24 5.42
CA LEU A 111 3.78 -2.89 6.26
C LEU A 111 3.87 -4.41 6.17
N TYR A 112 3.90 -4.98 4.95
CA TYR A 112 4.09 -6.42 4.76
C TYR A 112 5.42 -6.94 5.30
N ARG A 113 6.49 -6.14 5.16
CA ARG A 113 7.80 -6.45 5.73
C ARG A 113 7.77 -6.50 7.25
N ASN A 114 7.01 -5.62 7.89
CA ASN A 114 6.85 -5.59 9.35
C ASN A 114 6.01 -6.77 9.86
N GLU A 115 4.99 -7.20 9.11
CA GLU A 115 4.27 -8.45 9.41
C GLU A 115 5.20 -9.67 9.33
N ASN A 116 6.17 -9.63 8.41
CA ASN A 116 7.21 -10.64 8.24
C ASN A 116 6.65 -12.07 8.14
N THR A 117 5.60 -12.24 7.34
CA THR A 117 4.98 -13.54 7.06
C THR A 117 5.13 -13.92 5.59
N ILE A 118 5.20 -15.22 5.31
CA ILE A 118 5.22 -15.73 3.92
C ILE A 118 3.95 -15.27 3.18
N LEU A 119 2.78 -15.36 3.84
CA LEU A 119 1.50 -14.96 3.25
C LEU A 119 1.48 -13.48 2.86
N GLY A 120 1.95 -12.59 3.75
CA GLY A 120 2.00 -11.16 3.48
C GLY A 120 2.87 -10.81 2.27
N TYR A 121 4.08 -11.38 2.18
CA TYR A 121 4.92 -11.19 1.00
C TYR A 121 4.30 -11.77 -0.28
N GLN A 122 3.62 -12.93 -0.20
CA GLN A 122 2.92 -13.51 -1.34
C GLN A 122 1.77 -12.63 -1.83
N GLU A 123 0.99 -12.05 -0.91
CA GLU A 123 -0.06 -11.09 -1.25
C GLU A 123 0.50 -9.85 -1.93
N TYR A 124 1.60 -9.30 -1.41
CA TYR A 124 2.29 -8.16 -2.01
C TYR A 124 2.74 -8.45 -3.45
N ILE A 125 3.46 -9.55 -3.67
CA ILE A 125 3.95 -9.94 -5.01
C ILE A 125 2.77 -10.19 -5.96
N ARG A 126 1.69 -10.82 -5.49
CA ARG A 126 0.49 -11.07 -6.30
C ARG A 126 -0.18 -9.76 -6.73
N ALA A 127 -0.24 -8.78 -5.83
CA ALA A 127 -0.86 -7.48 -6.11
C ALA A 127 0.03 -6.58 -6.97
N PHE A 128 1.36 -6.66 -6.82
CA PHE A 128 2.33 -5.76 -7.46
C PHE A 128 3.56 -6.52 -7.98
N PRO A 129 3.41 -7.43 -8.96
CA PRO A 129 4.49 -8.31 -9.40
C PRO A 129 5.66 -7.56 -10.05
N ASN A 130 5.40 -6.37 -10.60
CA ASN A 130 6.38 -5.53 -11.27
C ASN A 130 6.94 -4.41 -10.37
N SER A 131 6.65 -4.42 -9.07
CA SER A 131 7.19 -3.39 -8.19
C SER A 131 8.70 -3.60 -7.97
N PRO A 132 9.47 -2.53 -7.74
CA PRO A 132 10.88 -2.64 -7.38
C PRO A 132 11.12 -3.53 -6.15
N GLN A 133 10.17 -3.58 -5.22
CA GLN A 133 10.25 -4.32 -3.96
C GLN A 133 9.79 -5.79 -4.09
N ALA A 134 9.29 -6.22 -5.24
CA ALA A 134 8.85 -7.61 -5.45
C ALA A 134 10.00 -8.61 -5.26
N VAL A 135 11.22 -8.23 -5.66
CA VAL A 135 12.44 -9.03 -5.43
C VAL A 135 12.73 -9.16 -3.93
N ASP A 136 12.65 -8.06 -3.17
CA ASP A 136 12.88 -8.08 -1.72
C ASP A 136 11.81 -8.90 -0.98
N ALA A 137 10.55 -8.79 -1.40
CA ALA A 137 9.45 -9.61 -0.88
C ALA A 137 9.72 -11.10 -1.13
N LEU A 138 10.18 -11.45 -2.33
CA LEU A 138 10.51 -12.82 -2.71
C LEU A 138 11.68 -13.37 -1.87
N GLN A 139 12.72 -12.57 -1.65
CA GLN A 139 13.81 -12.91 -0.72
C GLN A 139 13.29 -13.12 0.71
N GLY A 140 12.33 -12.29 1.16
CA GLY A 140 11.65 -12.45 2.44
C GLY A 140 10.98 -13.81 2.59
N ILE A 141 10.28 -14.27 1.54
CA ILE A 141 9.64 -15.61 1.50
C ILE A 141 10.70 -16.70 1.66
N PHE A 142 11.78 -16.67 0.86
CA PHE A 142 12.83 -17.69 0.91
C PHE A 142 13.50 -17.76 2.27
N ARG A 143 13.86 -16.61 2.85
CA ARG A 143 14.46 -16.54 4.17
C ARG A 143 13.56 -17.21 5.21
N LEU A 144 12.27 -16.83 5.27
CA LEU A 144 11.32 -17.37 6.24
C LEU A 144 11.08 -18.87 6.05
N ALA A 145 11.01 -19.33 4.79
CA ALA A 145 10.84 -20.74 4.49
C ALA A 145 12.08 -21.57 4.87
N PHE A 146 13.28 -21.03 4.66
CA PHE A 146 14.54 -21.66 5.06
C PHE A 146 14.67 -21.73 6.59
N GLU A 147 14.39 -20.64 7.30
CA GLU A 147 14.37 -20.58 8.77
C GLU A 147 13.40 -21.64 9.33
N ARG A 148 12.20 -21.74 8.76
CA ARG A 148 11.20 -22.75 9.15
C ARG A 148 11.69 -24.18 8.91
N ALA A 149 12.30 -24.45 7.76
CA ALA A 149 12.85 -25.78 7.46
C ALA A 149 13.97 -26.14 8.45
N GLY A 150 14.85 -25.19 8.77
CA GLY A 150 15.91 -25.37 9.76
C GLY A 150 15.39 -25.66 11.16
N SER A 151 14.40 -24.89 11.63
CA SER A 151 13.77 -25.13 12.94
C SER A 151 13.08 -26.50 13.03
N LEU A 152 12.47 -26.98 11.95
CA LEU A 152 11.86 -28.32 11.90
C LEU A 152 12.92 -29.42 11.86
N ALA A 153 13.96 -29.24 11.05
CA ALA A 153 15.08 -30.18 10.96
C ALA A 153 15.81 -30.34 12.29
N GLU A 154 16.03 -29.26 13.03
CA GLU A 154 16.62 -29.29 14.38
C GLU A 154 15.70 -30.01 15.38
N LYS A 155 14.39 -29.74 15.33
CA LYS A 155 13.41 -30.35 16.23
C LYS A 155 13.24 -31.86 16.02
N GLU A 156 13.30 -32.31 14.77
CA GLU A 156 13.08 -33.72 14.41
C GLU A 156 14.37 -34.49 14.11
N ASN A 157 15.53 -33.81 14.18
CA ASN A 157 16.83 -34.32 13.76
C ASN A 157 16.78 -34.96 12.35
N SER A 158 16.13 -34.27 11.41
CA SER A 158 15.67 -34.85 10.14
C SER A 158 15.98 -33.92 8.95
N VAL A 159 16.76 -34.43 7.98
CA VAL A 159 17.14 -33.76 6.72
C VAL A 159 15.99 -33.49 5.72
N PRO A 160 14.91 -34.32 5.62
CA PRO A 160 13.84 -34.16 4.63
C PRO A 160 13.16 -32.79 4.55
N PHE A 161 13.17 -31.97 5.62
CA PHE A 161 12.60 -30.62 5.58
C PHE A 161 13.36 -29.68 4.64
N PHE A 162 14.68 -29.85 4.51
CA PHE A 162 15.47 -29.10 3.54
C PHE A 162 15.22 -29.59 2.11
N ASP A 163 15.01 -30.89 1.92
CA ASP A 163 14.66 -31.45 0.60
C ASP A 163 13.31 -30.90 0.12
N GLU A 164 12.33 -30.79 1.02
CA GLU A 164 11.04 -30.17 0.71
C GLU A 164 11.18 -28.68 0.37
N TYR A 165 12.00 -27.94 1.12
CA TYR A 165 12.32 -26.55 0.81
C TYR A 165 12.94 -26.42 -0.60
N ILE A 166 13.94 -27.22 -0.93
CA ILE A 166 14.62 -27.21 -2.24
C ILE A 166 13.63 -27.57 -3.35
N ARG A 167 12.77 -28.57 -3.14
CA ARG A 167 11.73 -28.98 -4.10
C ARG A 167 10.70 -27.89 -4.34
N THR A 168 10.35 -27.14 -3.31
CA THR A 168 9.37 -26.04 -3.37
C THR A 168 9.95 -24.79 -4.03
N PHE A 169 11.26 -24.56 -3.87
CA PHE A 169 11.96 -23.36 -4.35
C PHE A 169 13.21 -23.69 -5.20
N PRO A 170 13.04 -24.40 -6.34
CA PRO A 170 14.17 -24.94 -7.11
C PRO A 170 15.06 -23.84 -7.73
N THR A 171 14.50 -22.67 -8.05
CA THR A 171 15.22 -21.55 -8.66
C THR A 171 16.11 -20.77 -7.69
N PHE A 172 16.00 -21.02 -6.39
CA PHE A 172 16.69 -20.23 -5.35
C PHE A 172 17.58 -21.07 -4.45
N SER A 173 18.00 -22.26 -4.91
CA SER A 173 19.03 -23.01 -4.22
C SER A 173 20.29 -22.13 -4.09
N PRO A 174 20.81 -21.89 -2.86
CA PRO A 174 22.05 -21.12 -2.66
C PRO A 174 23.23 -21.66 -3.47
N CYS A 175 23.16 -22.93 -3.90
CA CYS A 175 24.16 -23.61 -4.71
C CYS A 175 23.98 -23.39 -6.24
N GLY A 176 23.01 -22.59 -6.67
CA GLY A 176 22.54 -22.48 -8.06
C GLY A 176 23.46 -21.78 -9.08
N ARG A 177 24.71 -21.44 -8.73
CA ARG A 177 25.69 -20.95 -9.72
C ARG A 177 26.74 -21.98 -10.16
N SER A 178 26.66 -23.23 -9.71
CA SER A 178 27.76 -24.20 -9.95
C SER A 178 27.34 -25.55 -10.53
N GLN A 179 26.21 -25.65 -11.25
CA GLN A 179 25.80 -26.93 -11.86
C GLN A 179 25.86 -26.99 -13.39
N SER A 180 26.12 -25.89 -14.11
CA SER A 180 26.31 -25.95 -15.57
C SER A 180 27.75 -26.17 -16.02
N GLU A 181 28.72 -26.09 -15.11
CA GLU A 181 30.12 -26.44 -15.37
C GLU A 181 30.60 -27.32 -14.22
N SER A 182 30.45 -28.63 -14.38
CA SER A 182 31.28 -29.57 -13.66
C SER A 182 32.54 -29.77 -14.50
N PRO A 183 33.64 -29.02 -14.30
CA PRO A 183 34.92 -29.48 -14.77
C PRO A 183 35.18 -30.81 -14.07
N ARG A 184 35.39 -31.86 -14.86
CA ARG A 184 35.81 -33.18 -14.38
C ARG A 184 37.15 -33.06 -13.65
N TYR A 185 37.15 -32.59 -12.41
CA TYR A 185 38.28 -32.73 -11.52
C TYR A 185 38.06 -34.00 -10.71
N GLY A 186 38.87 -35.02 -11.02
CA GLY A 186 39.03 -36.21 -10.18
C GLY A 186 39.67 -35.84 -8.85
N VAL A 187 38.88 -35.26 -7.95
CA VAL A 187 39.30 -34.96 -6.58
C VAL A 187 39.33 -36.27 -5.80
N LYS A 188 40.55 -36.73 -5.49
CA LYS A 188 40.77 -37.75 -4.47
C LYS A 188 40.27 -37.21 -3.14
N ILE A 189 39.31 -37.92 -2.54
CA ILE A 189 38.78 -37.59 -1.22
C ILE A 189 39.86 -37.93 -0.19
N HIS A 190 40.66 -36.95 0.21
CA HIS A 190 41.45 -37.05 1.44
C HIS A 190 40.53 -36.71 2.61
N HIS A 191 40.41 -37.64 3.56
CA HIS A 191 39.71 -37.42 4.81
C HIS A 191 40.34 -36.22 5.54
N PRO A 192 39.56 -35.18 5.88
CA PRO A 192 40.05 -34.11 6.74
C PRO A 192 40.17 -34.63 8.18
N GLU A 193 41.29 -34.31 8.81
CA GLU A 193 41.49 -34.47 10.24
C GLU A 193 40.42 -33.70 11.05
N PRO A 194 40.10 -34.17 12.27
CA PRO A 194 39.06 -33.57 13.10
C PRO A 194 39.38 -32.11 13.44
N TYR A 195 38.49 -31.22 12.97
CA TYR A 195 38.51 -29.80 13.30
C TYR A 195 38.23 -29.61 14.80
N SER A 196 39.21 -29.13 15.56
CA SER A 196 39.02 -28.64 16.93
C SER A 196 38.50 -27.20 16.88
N PHE A 197 37.19 -27.05 17.09
CA PHE A 197 36.55 -25.74 17.16
C PHE A 197 36.83 -25.09 18.54
N SER A 198 37.83 -24.22 18.60
CA SER A 198 38.09 -23.37 19.77
C SER A 198 37.11 -22.19 19.75
N MET A 199 36.15 -22.17 20.69
CA MET A 199 35.30 -21.00 20.93
C MET A 199 36.13 -19.87 21.56
N GLY A 200 36.67 -19.01 20.71
CA GLY A 200 37.20 -17.72 21.13
C GLY A 200 36.06 -16.79 21.54
N ASN A 201 35.98 -16.47 22.82
CA ASN A 201 35.16 -15.41 23.39
C ASN A 201 35.41 -14.07 22.68
N MET A 202 34.50 -13.66 21.81
CA MET A 202 34.47 -12.29 21.28
C MET A 202 33.04 -11.98 20.89
N PHE A 203 32.32 -11.22 21.73
CA PHE A 203 31.39 -10.13 21.37
C PHE A 203 30.58 -9.71 22.61
N LEU A 204 31.20 -8.92 23.48
CA LEU A 204 30.47 -7.97 24.34
C LEU A 204 30.48 -6.64 23.58
N GLY A 205 29.35 -6.28 22.97
CA GLY A 205 29.30 -5.11 22.10
C GLY A 205 27.90 -4.53 21.89
N ARG A 206 27.52 -3.63 22.81
CA ARG A 206 26.51 -2.55 22.68
C ARG A 206 25.03 -2.93 22.61
N GLN A 207 24.38 -2.77 23.76
CA GLN A 207 22.96 -2.46 23.88
C GLN A 207 22.61 -1.19 23.07
N PRO A 208 21.51 -1.18 22.30
CA PRO A 208 21.04 0.03 21.63
C PRO A 208 20.51 1.02 22.67
N GLN A 209 21.06 2.25 22.66
CA GLN A 209 20.50 3.33 23.46
C GLN A 209 19.10 3.68 22.95
N LYS A 210 18.11 3.55 23.85
CA LYS A 210 16.77 4.10 23.67
C LYS A 210 16.86 5.62 23.53
N LYS A 211 16.80 6.11 22.30
CA LYS A 211 16.63 7.54 22.02
C LYS A 211 15.16 7.88 22.23
N THR A 212 14.83 8.41 23.40
CA THR A 212 13.53 8.99 23.70
C THR A 212 13.36 10.23 22.83
N ILE A 213 12.58 10.11 21.74
CA ILE A 213 12.16 11.26 20.93
C ILE A 213 11.02 11.92 21.68
N ALA A 214 11.32 12.96 22.45
CA ALA A 214 10.33 13.88 22.97
C ALA A 214 9.72 14.65 21.78
N ARG A 215 8.46 14.33 21.44
CA ARG A 215 7.67 15.16 20.52
C ARG A 215 7.34 16.48 21.22
N ASN A 216 8.00 17.55 20.79
CA ASN A 216 7.51 18.90 21.02
C ASN A 216 6.23 19.10 20.19
N SER A 217 5.09 18.99 20.84
CA SER A 217 3.77 19.33 20.30
C SER A 217 3.39 20.73 20.77
N LYS A 218 4.00 21.76 20.18
CA LYS A 218 3.49 23.14 20.19
C LYS A 218 3.84 23.79 18.87
N GLU A 219 2.95 24.66 18.40
CA GLU A 219 3.01 25.43 17.16
C GLU A 219 2.64 24.70 15.87
N TYR A 220 1.32 24.55 15.64
CA TYR A 220 0.65 24.93 14.38
C TYR A 220 -0.84 25.12 14.69
N GLN A 221 -1.14 26.21 15.40
CA GLN A 221 -2.51 26.75 15.56
C GLN A 221 -2.45 28.27 15.41
N THR A 222 -2.21 28.74 14.19
CA THR A 222 -2.58 30.08 13.74
C THR A 222 -2.49 30.05 12.22
N GLU A 223 -3.39 30.75 11.51
CA GLU A 223 -3.47 30.86 10.03
C GLU A 223 -4.41 29.90 9.26
N SER A 224 -5.54 29.49 9.84
CA SER A 224 -6.69 29.01 9.03
C SER A 224 -8.00 29.75 9.33
N SER A 225 -7.92 31.04 9.62
CA SER A 225 -9.09 31.87 9.95
C SER A 225 -9.30 33.09 9.02
N ALA A 226 -8.58 33.20 7.91
CA ALA A 226 -8.60 34.41 7.07
C ALA A 226 -9.36 34.31 5.72
N LEU A 227 -10.03 33.19 5.40
CA LEU A 227 -10.66 33.00 4.07
C LEU A 227 -12.17 32.70 4.06
N LEU A 228 -12.93 33.08 5.10
CA LEU A 228 -14.39 32.91 5.13
C LEU A 228 -15.15 34.14 5.68
N LYS A 229 -14.75 35.34 5.27
CA LYS A 229 -15.58 36.55 5.42
C LYS A 229 -15.54 37.38 4.14
N GLY A 230 -16.49 37.12 3.24
CA GLY A 230 -16.62 37.93 2.04
C GLY A 230 -17.64 37.40 1.03
N SER A 231 -18.91 37.29 1.40
CA SER A 231 -20.06 37.42 0.48
C SER A 231 -21.37 37.29 1.23
N ILE A 232 -21.92 38.42 1.67
CA ILE A 232 -23.36 38.62 1.77
C ILE A 232 -23.62 40.03 1.22
N PHE A 233 -24.06 40.08 -0.04
CA PHE A 233 -24.94 41.09 -0.60
C PHE A 233 -26.08 40.33 -1.28
#